data_AF-X1IQ35-F1
#
_entry.id   AF-X1IQ35-F1
#
_cell.length_a   1.000
_cell.length_b   1.000
_cell.length_c   1.000
_cell.angle_alpha   90.00
_cell.angle_beta   90.00
_cell.angle_gamma   90.00
#
_symmetry.space_group_name_H-M   'P 1'
#
loop_
_entity.id
_entity.type
_entity.pdbx_description
1 polymer ?
#
loop_
_entity_poly.entity_id
_entity_poly.type
_entity_poly.pdbx_seq_one_letter_code
_entity_poly.pdbx_strand_id
1 'polypeptide(L)'
;TVKLFSAVGYVFGRRIHLATKIPIGLIDTSWGGTTVEAWISRDTLKRIPEAAALLKSWDDRIAAYDPKQSLQDQIKRWEARAKKFKEQGKTVPPKPTEPKPSPAVNRNNPGASYNAIIAPFAGFAVKGALFYQGINNAVGGARPALYTKTFTALIPEWRRAFGDEALPFGICQMVAWGFPPKIEDTEKAMVSAAPYIREAQLKAHLAYPETGFVAAYDLGHIQMHSPFKVPLGERIARWALATAYEMKVDYRTPIYRSM
;
A
#
# COMPACT_ATOMS: atom_id res chain seq x y z
N THR A 1 14.54 -19.71 -1.70
CA THR A 1 13.71 -18.49 -1.85
C THR A 1 12.38 -18.73 -1.15
N VAL A 2 11.87 -17.73 -0.42
CA VAL A 2 10.53 -17.82 0.19
C VAL A 2 9.51 -17.36 -0.86
N LYS A 3 8.71 -18.30 -1.40
CA LYS A 3 7.83 -18.02 -2.55
C LYS A 3 6.52 -17.32 -2.20
N LEU A 4 6.05 -17.47 -0.96
CA LEU A 4 4.69 -17.08 -0.54
C LEU A 4 4.67 -16.03 0.58
N PHE A 5 5.74 -15.26 0.75
CA PHE A 5 5.86 -14.27 1.82
C PHE A 5 6.54 -13.00 1.32
N SER A 6 6.26 -11.87 1.98
CA SER A 6 6.92 -10.60 1.74
C SER A 6 8.45 -10.70 1.81
N ALA A 7 9.13 -10.41 0.70
CA ALA A 7 10.59 -10.38 0.65
C ALA A 7 11.19 -9.34 1.63
N VAL A 8 10.53 -8.18 1.77
CA VAL A 8 10.94 -7.14 2.73
C VAL A 8 10.74 -7.64 4.16
N GLY A 9 9.58 -8.24 4.46
CA GLY A 9 9.26 -8.80 5.78
C GLY A 9 10.22 -9.91 6.18
N TYR A 10 10.53 -10.83 5.26
CA TYR A 10 11.50 -11.91 5.49
C TYR A 10 12.89 -11.35 5.86
N VAL A 11 13.39 -10.39 5.07
CA VAL A 11 14.69 -9.77 5.34
C VAL A 11 14.66 -9.03 6.68
N PHE A 12 13.59 -8.28 6.97
CA PHE A 12 13.40 -7.59 8.23
C PHE A 12 13.50 -8.53 9.44
N GLY A 13 12.65 -9.56 9.51
CA GLY A 13 12.63 -10.48 10.65
C GLY A 13 13.92 -11.30 10.75
N ARG A 14 14.49 -11.73 9.62
CA ARG A 14 15.77 -12.45 9.62
C ARG A 14 16.91 -11.59 10.15
N ARG A 15 16.98 -10.32 9.76
CA ARG A 15 18.04 -9.40 10.23
C ARG A 15 17.94 -9.13 11.72
N ILE A 16 16.72 -8.94 12.24
CA ILE A 16 16.48 -8.81 13.67
C ILE A 16 16.88 -10.09 14.40
N HIS A 17 16.36 -11.25 13.99
CA HIS A 17 16.66 -12.54 14.61
C HIS A 17 18.17 -12.82 14.66
N LEU A 18 18.90 -12.56 13.56
CA LEU A 18 20.34 -12.80 13.52
C LEU A 18 21.12 -11.91 14.49
N ALA A 19 20.68 -10.67 14.69
CA ALA A 19 21.32 -9.70 15.56
C ALA A 19 20.98 -9.93 17.04
N THR A 20 19.72 -10.22 17.36
CA THR A 20 19.22 -10.34 18.74
C THR A 20 19.23 -11.76 19.29
N LYS A 21 19.26 -12.77 18.41
CA LYS A 21 19.04 -14.20 18.71
C LYS A 21 17.65 -14.52 19.28
N ILE A 22 16.72 -13.56 19.26
CA ILE A 22 15.33 -13.75 19.71
C ILE A 22 14.51 -14.31 18.54
N PRO A 23 13.64 -15.32 18.75
CA PRO A 23 12.68 -15.76 17.73
C PRO A 23 11.74 -14.62 17.31
N ILE A 24 11.62 -14.37 16.00
CA ILE A 24 10.78 -13.29 15.46
C ILE A 24 9.59 -13.88 14.71
N GLY A 25 8.39 -13.67 15.23
CA GLY A 25 7.13 -13.94 14.53
C GLY A 25 6.79 -12.80 13.58
N LEU A 26 6.33 -13.13 12.37
CA LEU A 26 5.88 -12.16 11.38
C LEU A 26 4.51 -12.56 10.84
N ILE A 27 3.58 -11.60 10.76
CA ILE A 27 2.27 -11.76 10.12
C ILE A 27 2.31 -10.97 8.81
N ASP A 28 2.15 -11.65 7.68
CA ASP A 28 2.07 -10.99 6.38
C ASP A 28 0.62 -10.73 6.00
N THR A 29 0.23 -9.47 6.11
CA THR A 29 -1.09 -8.96 5.76
C THR A 29 -1.07 -8.21 4.42
N SER A 30 -0.09 -8.43 3.55
CA SER A 30 0.05 -7.64 2.33
C SER A 30 -0.97 -8.03 1.24
N TRP A 31 -1.60 -7.03 0.61
CA TRP A 31 -2.47 -7.23 -0.56
C TRP A 31 -2.07 -6.30 -1.70
N GLY A 32 -1.58 -6.88 -2.80
CA GLY A 32 -1.23 -6.14 -4.01
C GLY A 32 -2.41 -5.36 -4.61
N GLY A 33 -2.12 -4.15 -5.08
CA GLY A 33 -3.06 -3.33 -5.83
C GLY A 33 -4.08 -2.56 -4.96
N THR A 34 -3.84 -2.41 -3.66
CA THR A 34 -4.71 -1.65 -2.76
C THR A 34 -4.29 -0.18 -2.63
N THR A 35 -5.23 0.73 -2.44
CA THR A 35 -5.00 2.11 -1.98
C THR A 35 -5.05 2.21 -0.46
N VAL A 36 -4.47 3.25 0.14
CA VAL A 36 -4.41 3.42 1.61
C VAL A 36 -5.80 3.47 2.27
N GLU A 37 -6.81 3.99 1.56
CA GLU A 37 -8.20 4.06 2.01
C GLU A 37 -8.82 2.67 2.25
N ALA A 38 -8.22 1.60 1.71
CA ALA A 38 -8.64 0.24 2.02
C ALA A 38 -8.17 -0.22 3.40
N TRP A 39 -7.11 0.37 3.97
CA TRP A 39 -6.36 -0.10 5.15
C TRP A 39 -6.68 0.65 6.45
N ILE A 40 -7.69 1.51 6.44
CA ILE A 40 -8.19 2.23 7.60
C ILE A 40 -9.70 2.01 7.68
N SER A 41 -10.30 2.02 8.88
CA SER A 41 -11.74 1.81 8.99
C SER A 41 -12.54 2.85 8.20
N ARG A 42 -13.69 2.42 7.69
CA ARG A 42 -14.61 3.31 6.98
C ARG A 42 -15.11 4.44 7.88
N ASP A 43 -15.26 4.20 9.18
CA ASP A 43 -15.72 5.22 10.11
C ASP A 43 -14.67 6.32 10.35
N THR A 44 -13.38 5.96 10.38
CA THR A 44 -12.33 6.97 10.43
C THR A 44 -12.26 7.75 9.12
N LEU A 45 -12.50 7.12 7.95
CA LEU A 45 -12.60 7.84 6.68
C LEU A 45 -13.76 8.83 6.63
N LYS A 46 -14.92 8.52 7.22
CA LYS A 46 -16.06 9.47 7.28
C LYS A 46 -15.70 10.76 8.02
N ARG A 47 -14.70 10.74 8.91
CA ARG A 47 -14.20 11.91 9.65
C ARG A 47 -13.17 12.73 8.86
N ILE A 48 -12.75 12.26 7.68
CA ILE A 48 -11.82 12.95 6.79
C ILE A 48 -12.65 13.60 5.67
N PRO A 49 -12.81 14.94 5.66
CA PRO A 49 -13.63 15.64 4.65
C PRO A 49 -13.22 15.31 3.21
N GLU A 50 -11.91 15.19 2.94
CA GLU A 50 -11.37 14.85 1.63
C GLU A 50 -11.80 13.45 1.13
N ALA A 51 -12.29 12.57 2.03
CA ALA A 51 -12.76 11.24 1.69
C ALA A 51 -14.24 11.22 1.26
N ALA A 52 -15.01 12.29 1.50
CA ALA A 52 -16.46 12.30 1.29
C ALA A 52 -16.85 11.93 -0.15
N ALA A 53 -16.21 12.55 -1.15
CA ALA A 53 -16.47 12.25 -2.56
C ALA A 53 -16.11 10.81 -2.94
N LEU A 54 -15.05 10.25 -2.35
CA LEU A 54 -14.67 8.86 -2.55
C LEU A 54 -15.74 7.92 -2.01
N LEU A 55 -16.12 8.12 -0.75
CA LEU A 55 -17.09 7.27 -0.06
C LEU A 55 -18.41 7.26 -0.82
N LYS A 56 -18.92 8.45 -1.17
CA LYS A 56 -20.12 8.59 -2.00
C LYS A 56 -19.99 7.86 -3.33
N SER A 57 -18.86 8.03 -4.04
CA SER A 57 -18.66 7.35 -5.33
C SER A 57 -18.68 5.83 -5.22
N TRP A 58 -18.24 5.25 -4.10
CA TRP A 58 -18.33 3.82 -3.85
C TRP A 58 -19.74 3.38 -3.47
N ASP A 59 -20.43 4.16 -2.63
CA ASP A 59 -21.80 3.87 -2.22
C ASP A 59 -22.75 3.90 -3.42
N ASP A 60 -22.61 4.90 -4.29
CA ASP A 60 -23.36 5.00 -5.55
C ASP A 60 -23.08 3.78 -6.45
N ARG A 61 -21.82 3.34 -6.57
CA ARG A 61 -21.43 2.16 -7.37
C ARG A 61 -22.01 0.86 -6.81
N ILE A 62 -22.04 0.72 -5.49
CA ILE A 62 -22.60 -0.45 -4.82
C ILE A 62 -24.11 -0.48 -5.00
N ALA A 63 -24.78 0.66 -4.80
CA ALA A 63 -26.23 0.78 -4.97
C ALA A 63 -26.68 0.55 -6.42
N ALA A 64 -25.89 1.01 -7.39
CA ALA A 64 -26.18 0.84 -8.82
C ALA A 64 -25.77 -0.54 -9.39
N TYR A 65 -25.20 -1.43 -8.58
CA TYR A 65 -24.73 -2.73 -9.07
C TYR A 65 -25.91 -3.67 -9.34
N ASP A 66 -26.07 -4.06 -10.61
CA ASP A 66 -26.95 -5.13 -11.04
C ASP A 66 -26.13 -6.33 -11.57
N PRO A 67 -26.21 -7.51 -10.94
CA PRO A 67 -25.51 -8.70 -11.41
C PRO A 67 -25.97 -9.14 -12.82
N LYS A 68 -27.25 -8.99 -13.17
CA LYS A 68 -27.76 -9.38 -14.48
C LYS A 68 -27.16 -8.50 -15.57
N GLN A 69 -27.23 -7.18 -15.40
CA GLN A 69 -26.59 -6.22 -16.30
C GLN A 69 -25.06 -6.45 -16.38
N SER A 70 -24.40 -6.71 -15.24
CA SER A 70 -22.96 -6.99 -15.19
C SER A 70 -22.57 -8.21 -16.04
N LEU A 71 -23.32 -9.31 -15.96
CA LEU A 71 -23.11 -10.50 -16.78
C LEU A 71 -23.37 -10.21 -18.26
N GLN A 72 -24.46 -9.53 -18.59
CA GLN A 72 -24.77 -9.15 -19.98
C GLN A 72 -23.66 -8.29 -20.61
N ASP A 73 -23.17 -7.28 -19.89
CA ASP A 73 -22.07 -6.44 -20.35
C ASP A 73 -20.76 -7.24 -20.51
N GLN A 74 -20.51 -8.22 -19.65
CA GLN A 74 -19.36 -9.12 -19.80
C GLN A 74 -19.48 -9.99 -21.04
N ILE A 75 -20.64 -10.57 -21.29
CA ILE A 75 -20.92 -11.37 -22.49
C ILE A 75 -20.73 -10.52 -23.74
N LYS A 76 -21.28 -9.30 -23.79
CA LYS A 76 -21.12 -8.38 -24.93
C LYS A 76 -19.65 -8.05 -25.21
N ARG A 77 -18.86 -7.75 -24.18
CA ARG A 77 -17.40 -7.51 -24.31
C ARG A 77 -16.66 -8.77 -24.75
N TRP A 78 -17.05 -9.93 -24.22
CA TRP A 78 -16.48 -11.21 -24.60
C TRP A 78 -16.77 -11.53 -26.06
N GLU A 79 -17.98 -11.30 -26.56
CA GLU A 79 -18.36 -11.54 -27.96
C GLU A 79 -17.52 -10.70 -28.93
N ALA A 80 -17.33 -9.40 -28.63
CA ALA A 80 -16.46 -8.52 -29.40
C ALA A 80 -15.00 -9.01 -29.40
N ARG A 81 -14.49 -9.45 -28.23
CA ARG A 81 -13.13 -10.00 -28.12
C ARG A 81 -12.99 -11.35 -28.84
N ALA A 82 -13.99 -12.22 -28.74
CA ALA A 82 -14.01 -13.53 -29.37
C ALA A 82 -13.95 -13.41 -30.89
N LYS A 83 -14.70 -12.46 -31.47
CA LYS A 83 -14.62 -12.15 -32.91
C LYS A 83 -13.18 -11.80 -33.33
N LYS A 84 -12.55 -10.84 -32.63
CA LYS A 84 -11.15 -10.43 -32.88
C LYS A 84 -10.16 -11.59 -32.71
N PHE A 85 -10.38 -12.48 -31.74
CA PHE A 85 -9.50 -13.62 -31.51
C PHE A 85 -9.60 -14.65 -32.64
N LYS A 86 -10.82 -14.93 -33.12
CA LYS A 86 -11.03 -15.80 -34.29
C LYS A 86 -10.36 -15.24 -35.54
N GLU A 87 -10.53 -13.94 -35.81
CA GLU A 87 -9.87 -13.26 -36.94
C GLU A 87 -8.33 -13.33 -36.87
N GLN A 88 -7.77 -13.41 -35.67
CA GLN A 88 -6.32 -13.51 -35.43
C GLN A 88 -5.80 -14.96 -35.33
N GLY A 89 -6.65 -15.97 -35.56
CA GLY A 89 -6.28 -17.38 -35.37
C GLY A 89 -5.92 -17.74 -33.93
N LYS A 90 -6.39 -16.96 -32.94
CA LYS A 90 -6.13 -17.17 -31.51
C LYS A 90 -7.24 -17.98 -30.86
N THR A 91 -6.87 -18.74 -29.83
CA THR A 91 -7.83 -19.49 -28.99
C THR A 91 -8.77 -18.55 -28.25
N VAL A 92 -10.08 -18.72 -28.48
CA VAL A 92 -11.11 -17.90 -27.84
C VAL A 92 -11.22 -18.30 -26.36
N PRO A 93 -11.17 -17.34 -25.41
CA PRO A 93 -11.36 -17.65 -24.00
C PRO A 93 -12.79 -18.14 -23.72
N PRO A 94 -13.03 -18.91 -22.63
CA PRO A 94 -14.38 -19.34 -22.25
C PRO A 94 -15.36 -18.17 -22.09
N LYS A 95 -16.62 -18.39 -22.45
CA LYS A 95 -17.69 -17.40 -22.27
C LYS A 95 -17.95 -17.20 -20.77
N PRO A 96 -18.05 -15.95 -20.27
CA PRO A 96 -18.40 -15.71 -18.87
C PRO A 96 -19.79 -16.26 -18.54
N THR A 97 -19.89 -17.00 -17.44
CA THR A 97 -21.16 -17.54 -16.91
C THR A 97 -21.62 -16.80 -15.65
N GLU A 98 -20.71 -16.09 -14.98
CA GLU A 98 -20.96 -15.39 -13.72
C GLU A 98 -20.75 -13.88 -13.87
N PRO A 99 -21.50 -13.04 -13.13
CA PRO A 99 -21.28 -11.61 -13.11
C PRO A 99 -19.93 -11.26 -12.49
N LYS A 100 -19.44 -10.04 -12.74
CA LYS A 100 -18.30 -9.53 -11.96
C LYS A 100 -18.71 -9.42 -10.51
N PRO A 101 -17.82 -9.70 -9.54
CA PRO A 101 -18.12 -9.48 -8.13
C PRO A 101 -18.61 -8.06 -7.87
N SER A 102 -19.57 -7.93 -6.94
CA SER A 102 -20.10 -6.62 -6.52
C SER A 102 -18.96 -5.67 -6.10
N PRO A 103 -19.06 -4.36 -6.38
CA PRO A 103 -18.13 -3.38 -5.84
C PRO A 103 -17.99 -3.46 -4.30
N ALA A 104 -19.00 -3.96 -3.59
CA ALA A 104 -18.99 -4.11 -2.14
C ALA A 104 -17.87 -5.03 -1.64
N VAL A 105 -17.51 -6.08 -2.40
CA VAL A 105 -16.44 -7.04 -2.05
C VAL A 105 -15.09 -6.69 -2.68
N ASN A 106 -14.99 -5.51 -3.29
CA ASN A 106 -13.74 -5.05 -3.88
C ASN A 106 -12.73 -4.73 -2.77
N ARG A 107 -11.49 -5.21 -2.90
CA ARG A 107 -10.40 -4.92 -1.96
C ARG A 107 -10.11 -3.43 -1.75
N ASN A 108 -10.46 -2.59 -2.73
CA ASN A 108 -10.32 -1.13 -2.70
C ASN A 108 -11.60 -0.38 -2.33
N ASN A 109 -12.69 -1.09 -2.01
CA ASN A 109 -13.81 -0.45 -1.33
C ASN A 109 -13.27 0.13 0.00
N PRO A 110 -13.45 1.42 0.29
CA PRO A 110 -12.88 2.06 1.47
C PRO A 110 -13.19 1.30 2.76
N GLY A 111 -12.13 0.91 3.49
CA GLY A 111 -12.17 0.08 4.69
C GLY A 111 -12.26 -1.43 4.49
N ALA A 112 -12.37 -1.94 3.26
CA ALA A 112 -12.53 -3.37 3.03
C ALA A 112 -11.31 -4.20 3.46
N SER A 113 -10.09 -3.77 3.14
CA SER A 113 -8.88 -4.51 3.55
C SER A 113 -8.64 -4.42 5.06
N TYR A 114 -8.95 -3.29 5.68
CA TYR A 114 -8.92 -3.15 7.14
C TYR A 114 -9.88 -4.16 7.79
N ASN A 115 -11.15 -4.17 7.39
CA ASN A 115 -12.16 -5.07 7.98
C ASN A 115 -11.86 -6.55 7.72
N ALA A 116 -11.34 -6.90 6.53
CA ALA A 116 -11.11 -8.29 6.16
C ALA A 116 -9.75 -8.85 6.66
N ILE A 117 -8.75 -7.99 6.90
CA ILE A 117 -7.38 -8.42 7.18
C ILE A 117 -6.88 -7.91 8.53
N ILE A 118 -7.08 -6.64 8.87
CA ILE A 118 -6.50 -6.04 10.10
C ILE A 118 -7.41 -6.26 11.30
N ALA A 119 -8.71 -5.97 11.15
CA ALA A 119 -9.69 -6.10 12.23
C ALA A 119 -9.73 -7.51 12.87
N PRO A 120 -9.56 -8.63 12.13
CA PRO A 120 -9.47 -9.97 12.74
C PRO A 120 -8.28 -10.16 13.70
N PHE A 121 -7.22 -9.35 13.58
CA PHE A 121 -6.07 -9.36 14.48
C PHE A 121 -6.15 -8.25 15.54
N ALA A 122 -7.23 -7.47 15.60
CA ALA A 122 -7.38 -6.44 16.61
C ALA A 122 -7.25 -7.03 18.03
N GLY A 123 -6.54 -6.33 18.90
CA GLY A 123 -6.22 -6.77 20.27
C GLY A 123 -5.10 -7.82 20.38
N PHE A 124 -4.49 -8.26 19.27
CA PHE A 124 -3.30 -9.12 19.36
C PHE A 124 -2.13 -8.33 19.94
N ALA A 125 -1.39 -8.96 20.85
CA ALA A 125 -0.12 -8.42 21.34
C ALA A 125 0.94 -8.50 20.23
N VAL A 126 1.20 -7.37 19.56
CA VAL A 126 2.22 -7.24 18.52
C VAL A 126 3.29 -6.23 18.95
N LYS A 127 4.55 -6.46 18.55
CA LYS A 127 5.68 -5.58 18.92
C LYS A 127 5.76 -4.31 18.04
N GLY A 128 5.03 -4.28 16.92
CA GLY A 128 5.03 -3.17 15.97
C GLY A 128 4.37 -3.54 14.65
N ALA A 129 4.19 -2.55 13.79
CA ALA A 129 3.67 -2.71 12.43
C ALA A 129 4.64 -2.13 11.40
N LEU A 130 4.71 -2.74 10.22
CA LEU A 130 5.40 -2.20 9.05
C LEU A 130 4.40 -1.92 7.94
N PHE A 131 4.44 -0.72 7.37
CA PHE A 131 3.55 -0.34 6.27
C PHE A 131 4.35 0.11 5.05
N TYR A 132 4.17 -0.62 3.95
CA TYR A 132 4.83 -0.37 2.68
C TYR A 132 3.79 -0.35 1.54
N GLN A 133 3.29 0.84 1.23
CA GLN A 133 2.26 1.08 0.24
C GLN A 133 2.49 2.47 -0.39
N GLY A 134 1.86 2.76 -1.53
CA GLY A 134 1.79 4.14 -2.05
C GLY A 134 1.56 4.20 -3.55
N ILE A 135 2.03 3.18 -4.29
CA ILE A 135 2.03 3.17 -5.77
C ILE A 135 0.63 3.40 -6.33
N ASN A 136 -0.38 2.68 -5.82
CA ASN A 136 -1.75 2.81 -6.30
C ASN A 136 -2.42 4.15 -5.94
N ASN A 137 -1.91 4.88 -4.94
CA ASN A 137 -2.34 6.24 -4.65
C ASN A 137 -1.58 7.29 -5.49
N ALA A 138 -0.51 6.89 -6.18
CA ALA A 138 0.34 7.74 -7.01
C ALA A 138 0.04 7.63 -8.53
N VAL A 139 -0.86 6.74 -8.94
CA VAL A 139 -1.20 6.51 -10.35
C VAL A 139 -2.71 6.68 -10.60
N GLY A 140 -3.10 6.96 -11.85
CA GLY A 140 -4.50 7.11 -12.23
C GLY A 140 -5.17 8.33 -11.59
N GLY A 141 -6.39 8.16 -11.07
CA GLY A 141 -7.16 9.20 -10.34
C GLY A 141 -6.59 9.53 -8.95
N ALA A 142 -5.30 9.81 -8.88
CA ALA A 142 -4.56 10.07 -7.65
C ALA A 142 -5.12 11.28 -6.90
N ARG A 143 -5.13 11.20 -5.57
CA ARG A 143 -5.67 12.24 -4.67
C ARG A 143 -4.69 12.50 -3.52
N PRO A 144 -3.59 13.24 -3.77
CA PRO A 144 -2.54 13.39 -2.77
C PRO A 144 -2.99 14.04 -1.46
N ALA A 145 -3.93 14.98 -1.52
CA ALA A 145 -4.52 15.60 -0.32
C ALA A 145 -5.23 14.56 0.56
N LEU A 146 -6.13 13.76 -0.04
CA LEU A 146 -6.79 12.65 0.65
C LEU A 146 -5.79 11.61 1.18
N TYR A 147 -4.79 11.25 0.38
CA TYR A 147 -3.75 10.31 0.81
C TYR A 147 -3.02 10.83 2.06
N THR A 148 -2.66 12.11 2.07
CA THR A 148 -1.97 12.73 3.22
C THR A 148 -2.77 12.60 4.50
N LYS A 149 -4.06 12.93 4.46
CA LYS A 149 -4.95 12.80 5.63
C LYS A 149 -5.14 11.35 6.04
N THR A 150 -5.38 10.48 5.06
CA THR A 150 -5.67 9.06 5.31
C THR A 150 -4.47 8.31 5.86
N PHE A 151 -3.30 8.48 5.25
CA PHE A 151 -2.06 7.82 5.68
C PHE A 151 -1.64 8.30 7.08
N THR A 152 -1.80 9.59 7.37
CA THR A 152 -1.56 10.13 8.71
C THR A 152 -2.53 9.53 9.74
N ALA A 153 -3.83 9.44 9.43
CA ALA A 153 -4.84 8.87 10.32
C ALA A 153 -4.73 7.35 10.51
N LEU A 154 -4.08 6.64 9.57
CA LEU A 154 -3.89 5.18 9.63
C LEU A 154 -3.06 4.76 10.85
N ILE A 155 -2.04 5.52 11.22
CA ILE A 155 -1.15 5.21 12.34
C ILE A 155 -1.91 5.13 13.68
N PRO A 156 -2.62 6.18 14.12
CA PRO A 156 -3.40 6.10 15.36
C PRO A 156 -4.59 5.14 15.26
N GLU A 157 -5.13 4.88 14.06
CA GLU A 157 -6.16 3.83 13.88
C GLU A 157 -5.62 2.45 14.24
N TRP A 158 -4.45 2.09 13.71
CA TRP A 158 -3.86 0.77 13.95
C TRP A 158 -3.40 0.63 15.40
N ARG A 159 -2.82 1.69 15.98
CA ARG A 159 -2.52 1.77 17.41
C ARG A 159 -3.73 1.44 18.29
N ARG A 160 -4.88 2.06 18.01
CA ARG A 160 -6.14 1.73 18.69
C ARG A 160 -6.58 0.29 18.43
N ALA A 161 -6.48 -0.20 17.19
CA ALA A 161 -6.88 -1.56 16.85
C ALA A 161 -6.08 -2.62 17.63
N PHE A 162 -4.79 -2.37 17.90
CA PHE A 162 -3.93 -3.27 18.68
C PHE A 162 -3.86 -2.92 20.18
N GLY A 163 -4.57 -1.89 20.64
CA GLY A 163 -4.60 -1.49 22.05
C GLY A 163 -3.28 -0.89 22.58
N ASP A 164 -2.45 -0.32 21.70
CA ASP A 164 -1.16 0.27 22.06
C ASP A 164 -0.99 1.63 21.36
N GLU A 165 -1.12 2.73 22.11
CA GLU A 165 -0.98 4.10 21.60
C GLU A 165 0.46 4.48 21.20
N ALA A 166 1.44 3.71 21.70
CA ALA A 166 2.85 3.88 21.41
C ALA A 166 3.38 2.82 20.44
N LEU A 167 2.50 2.02 19.81
CA LEU A 167 2.90 0.91 18.95
C LEU A 167 3.94 1.39 17.91
N PRO A 168 5.14 0.79 17.88
CA PRO A 168 6.15 1.12 16.89
C PRO A 168 5.61 0.93 15.47
N PHE A 169 5.66 1.99 14.67
CA PHE A 169 5.10 1.99 13.31
C PHE A 169 6.16 2.34 12.26
N GLY A 170 6.61 1.33 11.52
CA GLY A 170 7.64 1.47 10.49
C GLY A 170 7.05 1.83 9.13
N ILE A 171 7.46 2.97 8.58
CA ILE A 171 7.03 3.49 7.28
C ILE A 171 8.15 3.23 6.27
N CYS A 172 7.88 2.37 5.30
CA CYS A 172 8.73 2.19 4.12
C CYS A 172 8.26 3.15 3.03
N GLN A 173 9.09 4.13 2.67
CA GLN A 173 8.75 5.09 1.62
C GLN A 173 8.47 4.38 0.29
N MET A 174 7.53 4.91 -0.48
CA MET A 174 7.29 4.47 -1.84
C MET A 174 8.55 4.72 -2.71
N VAL A 175 9.01 3.67 -3.40
CA VAL A 175 10.17 3.73 -4.30
C VAL A 175 9.91 4.63 -5.51
N ALA A 176 10.96 5.12 -6.16
CA ALA A 176 10.84 5.71 -7.49
C ALA A 176 10.57 4.61 -8.54
N TRP A 177 9.93 4.96 -9.65
CA TRP A 177 9.84 4.06 -10.80
C TRP A 177 9.76 4.82 -12.11
N GLY A 178 9.92 4.08 -13.21
CA GLY A 178 9.95 4.63 -14.56
C GLY A 178 11.38 4.91 -15.03
N PHE A 179 11.49 5.45 -16.23
CA PHE A 179 12.78 5.84 -16.78
C PHE A 179 13.24 7.15 -16.14
N PRO A 180 14.54 7.30 -15.83
CA PRO A 180 15.07 8.60 -15.48
C PRO A 180 14.80 9.58 -16.64
N PRO A 181 14.52 10.86 -16.35
CA PRO A 181 14.39 11.86 -17.39
C PRO A 181 15.68 11.88 -18.22
N LYS A 182 15.52 11.92 -19.54
CA LYS A 182 16.66 12.07 -20.46
C LYS A 182 17.06 13.54 -20.47
N ILE A 183 18.35 13.83 -20.63
CA ILE A 183 18.85 15.22 -20.70
C ILE A 183 18.19 15.97 -21.86
N GLU A 184 17.81 15.25 -22.91
CA GLU A 184 17.18 15.79 -24.12
C GLU A 184 15.65 15.90 -24.03
N ASP A 185 15.03 15.37 -22.96
CA ASP A 185 13.57 15.30 -22.74
C ASP A 185 13.28 15.39 -21.23
N THR A 186 13.65 16.52 -20.63
CA THR A 186 13.47 16.82 -19.19
C THR A 186 12.01 17.13 -18.83
N GLU A 187 11.15 17.37 -19.83
CA GLU A 187 9.75 17.78 -19.66
C GLU A 187 8.77 16.59 -19.53
N LYS A 188 9.22 15.34 -19.70
CA LYS A 188 8.34 14.16 -19.58
C LYS A 188 7.84 13.92 -18.15
N ALA A 189 6.55 14.18 -17.99
CA ALA A 189 5.67 13.96 -16.83
C ALA A 189 6.03 14.75 -15.55
N MET A 190 6.05 16.09 -15.67
CA MET A 190 6.02 17.00 -14.51
C MET A 190 4.79 16.81 -13.59
N VAL A 191 3.71 16.20 -14.10
CA VAL A 191 2.52 15.89 -13.30
C VAL A 191 2.62 14.44 -12.80
N SER A 192 3.33 14.25 -11.70
CA SER A 192 3.34 12.98 -10.95
C SER A 192 2.78 13.22 -9.56
N ALA A 193 1.84 12.38 -9.13
CA ALA A 193 1.40 12.38 -7.74
C ALA A 193 2.49 11.79 -6.81
N ALA A 194 3.48 11.08 -7.36
CA ALA A 194 4.43 10.30 -6.58
C ALA A 194 5.27 11.10 -5.57
N PRO A 195 5.77 12.32 -5.90
CA PRO A 195 6.47 13.16 -4.92
C PRO A 195 5.57 13.52 -3.73
N TYR A 196 4.30 13.88 -3.96
CA TYR A 196 3.35 14.20 -2.90
C TYR A 196 3.02 12.98 -2.02
N ILE A 197 2.94 11.79 -2.60
CA ILE A 197 2.76 10.54 -1.84
C ILE A 197 3.96 10.27 -0.93
N ARG A 198 5.19 10.46 -1.43
CA ARG A 198 6.42 10.32 -0.63
C ARG A 198 6.52 11.37 0.46
N GLU A 199 6.15 12.61 0.15
CA GLU A 199 6.10 13.70 1.11
C GLU A 199 5.08 13.42 2.23
N ALA A 200 3.89 12.93 1.88
CA ALA A 200 2.86 12.53 2.84
C ALA A 200 3.34 11.43 3.81
N GLN A 201 4.12 10.46 3.32
CA GLN A 201 4.73 9.43 4.17
C GLN A 201 5.73 10.01 5.17
N LEU A 202 6.54 10.99 4.75
CA LEU A 202 7.45 11.70 5.66
C LEU A 202 6.67 12.58 6.65
N LYS A 203 5.63 13.30 6.20
CA LYS A 203 4.77 14.11 7.08
C LYS A 203 4.11 13.26 8.16
N ALA A 204 3.63 12.06 7.82
CA ALA A 204 3.05 11.14 8.79
C ALA A 204 4.09 10.64 9.82
N HIS A 205 5.33 10.37 9.39
CA HIS A 205 6.43 10.07 10.32
C HIS A 205 6.70 11.22 11.29
N LEU A 206 6.76 12.46 10.79
CA LEU A 206 7.02 13.63 11.62
C LEU A 206 5.86 13.98 12.56
N ALA A 207 4.64 13.54 12.25
CA ALA A 207 3.45 13.82 13.03
C ALA A 207 3.31 12.94 14.30
N TYR A 208 3.97 11.77 14.35
CA TYR A 208 3.81 10.83 15.46
C TYR A 208 5.14 10.32 16.01
N PRO A 209 5.31 10.29 17.35
CA PRO A 209 6.44 9.59 17.97
C PRO A 209 6.33 8.07 17.74
N GLU A 210 7.37 7.32 18.06
CA GLU A 210 7.43 5.86 17.87
C GLU A 210 7.13 5.42 16.43
N THR A 211 7.51 6.27 15.46
CA THR A 211 7.47 5.93 14.05
C THR A 211 8.88 5.85 13.47
N GLY A 212 9.07 4.94 12.51
CA GLY A 212 10.29 4.82 11.73
C GLY A 212 10.03 5.24 10.30
N PHE A 213 11.01 5.88 9.67
CA PHE A 213 10.92 6.22 8.26
C PHE A 213 12.19 5.81 7.51
N VAL A 214 11.98 5.03 6.46
CA VAL A 214 13.05 4.59 5.56
C VAL A 214 12.81 5.20 4.18
N ALA A 215 13.71 6.10 3.76
CA ALA A 215 13.72 6.54 2.38
C ALA A 215 14.09 5.37 1.46
N ALA A 216 13.40 5.32 0.32
CA ALA A 216 13.55 4.26 -0.66
C ALA A 216 13.53 4.79 -2.11
N TYR A 217 13.66 6.10 -2.29
CA TYR A 217 13.69 6.72 -3.62
C TYR A 217 14.83 6.16 -4.49
N ASP A 218 16.01 6.01 -3.89
CA ASP A 218 17.23 5.46 -4.51
C ASP A 218 17.12 3.97 -4.86
N LEU A 219 16.15 3.27 -4.25
CA LEU A 219 15.84 1.87 -4.54
C LEU A 219 14.84 1.74 -5.70
N GLY A 220 14.75 2.74 -6.57
CA GLY A 220 13.85 2.76 -7.72
C GLY A 220 14.28 1.85 -8.85
N HIS A 221 13.33 1.51 -9.73
CA HIS A 221 13.58 0.67 -10.90
C HIS A 221 12.64 1.06 -12.06
N ILE A 222 12.99 0.69 -13.30
CA ILE A 222 12.14 0.99 -14.47
C ILE A 222 10.70 0.44 -14.32
N GLN A 223 10.54 -0.66 -13.58
CA GLN A 223 9.26 -1.22 -13.18
C GLN A 223 8.83 -0.73 -11.81
N MET A 224 7.52 -0.55 -11.60
CA MET A 224 6.94 -0.12 -10.33
C MET A 224 7.23 -1.08 -9.15
N HIS A 225 7.48 -2.36 -9.46
CA HIS A 225 7.92 -3.34 -8.48
C HIS A 225 9.44 -3.41 -8.46
N SER A 226 10.06 -2.58 -7.62
CA SER A 226 11.52 -2.61 -7.45
C SER A 226 12.02 -3.98 -6.96
N PRO A 227 13.06 -4.57 -7.59
CA PRO A 227 13.68 -5.81 -7.13
C PRO A 227 14.55 -5.62 -5.88
N PHE A 228 14.87 -4.39 -5.49
CA PHE A 228 15.77 -4.05 -4.38
C PHE A 228 15.10 -4.19 -3.00
N LYS A 229 14.58 -5.40 -2.69
CA LYS A 229 13.85 -5.69 -1.44
C LYS A 229 14.77 -5.91 -0.25
N VAL A 230 15.97 -6.45 -0.49
CA VAL A 230 16.99 -6.69 0.56
C VAL A 230 17.42 -5.38 1.22
N PRO A 231 17.92 -4.35 0.49
CA PRO A 231 18.33 -3.10 1.14
C PRO A 231 17.17 -2.40 1.86
N LEU A 232 15.95 -2.46 1.32
CA LEU A 232 14.77 -1.89 2.00
C LEU A 232 14.48 -2.61 3.33
N GLY A 233 14.48 -3.95 3.34
CA GLY A 233 14.28 -4.75 4.54
C GLY A 233 15.38 -4.55 5.59
N GLU A 234 16.64 -4.34 5.16
CA GLU A 234 17.76 -4.05 6.05
C GLU A 234 17.66 -2.67 6.69
N ARG A 235 17.28 -1.64 5.93
CA ARG A 235 17.09 -0.28 6.46
C ARG A 235 16.03 -0.24 7.54
N ILE A 236 14.87 -0.87 7.30
CA ILE A 236 13.79 -0.87 8.28
C ILE A 236 14.10 -1.77 9.48
N ALA A 237 14.89 -2.84 9.29
CA ALA A 237 15.39 -3.65 10.40
C ALA A 237 16.32 -2.85 11.33
N ARG A 238 17.21 -2.00 10.77
CA ARG A 238 18.08 -1.14 11.58
C ARG A 238 17.28 -0.19 12.47
N TRP A 239 16.19 0.38 11.96
CA TRP A 239 15.30 1.21 12.78
C TRP A 239 14.75 0.42 13.96
N ALA A 240 14.12 -0.74 13.70
CA ALA A 240 13.56 -1.57 14.76
C ALA A 240 14.64 -2.03 15.77
N LEU A 241 15.82 -2.43 15.29
CA LEU A 241 16.95 -2.82 16.14
C LEU A 241 17.39 -1.70 17.08
N ALA A 242 17.46 -0.47 16.57
CA ALA A 242 17.86 0.68 17.36
C ALA A 242 16.79 1.13 18.37
N THR A 243 15.51 1.09 18.00
CA THR A 243 14.44 1.65 18.83
C THR A 243 13.76 0.61 19.71
N ALA A 244 13.39 -0.56 19.17
CA ALA A 244 12.64 -1.59 19.89
C ALA A 244 13.52 -2.64 20.58
N TYR A 245 14.81 -2.74 20.18
CA TYR A 245 15.80 -3.67 20.75
C TYR A 245 17.04 -2.96 21.30
N GLU A 246 17.05 -1.61 21.32
CA GLU A 246 18.09 -0.78 21.95
C GLU A 246 19.54 -1.08 21.49
N MET A 247 19.70 -1.60 20.28
CA MET A 247 21.01 -1.91 19.72
C MET A 247 21.67 -0.65 19.15
N LYS A 248 22.98 -0.51 19.37
CA LYS A 248 23.78 0.58 18.79
C LYS A 248 24.04 0.32 17.30
N VAL A 249 23.13 0.78 16.44
CA VAL A 249 23.25 0.70 14.98
C VAL A 249 22.79 2.00 14.32
N ASP A 250 23.44 2.38 13.22
CA ASP A 250 22.99 3.52 12.42
C ASP A 250 21.73 3.16 11.61
N TYR A 251 20.67 3.94 11.82
CA TYR A 251 19.35 3.65 11.26
C TYR A 251 18.62 4.86 10.68
N ARG A 252 19.10 6.09 10.96
CA ARG A 252 18.38 7.31 10.58
C ARG A 252 18.55 7.61 9.10
N THR A 253 17.43 7.82 8.44
CA THR A 253 17.39 8.40 7.09
C THR A 253 17.74 9.89 7.19
N PRO A 254 18.44 10.49 6.20
CA PRO A 254 18.60 11.94 6.14
C PRO A 254 17.25 12.66 6.16
N ILE A 255 17.08 13.62 7.06
CA ILE A 255 15.90 14.47 7.18
C ILE A 255 16.35 15.90 6.94
N TYR A 256 15.68 16.59 6.02
CA TYR A 256 15.90 18.01 5.77
C TYR A 256 15.56 18.84 7.02
N ARG A 257 16.50 19.67 7.48
CA ARG A 257 16.34 20.52 8.68
C ARG A 257 15.94 21.95 8.35
N SER A 258 16.67 22.59 7.44
CA SER A 258 16.46 23.96 6.98
C SER A 258 17.21 24.21 5.67
N MET A 259 16.84 25.28 4.97
CA MET A 259 17.58 25.84 3.83
C MET A 259 18.56 26.88 4.35
#